data_AF-A0A975DSM2-F1
#
_entry.id   AF-A0A975DSM2-F1
#
_cell.length_a   1.000
_cell.length_b   1.000
_cell.length_c   1.000
_cell.angle_alpha   90.00
_cell.angle_beta   90.00
_cell.angle_gamma   90.00
#
_symmetry.space_group_name_H-M   'P 1'
#
loop_
_entity.id
_entity.type
_entity.pdbx_description
1 polymer ?
#
loop_
_entity_poly.entity_id
_entity_poly.type
_entity_poly.pdbx_seq_one_letter_code
_entity_poly.pdbx_strand_id
1 'polypeptide(L)'
;MLFKMNCMIEGLIRFRFEDKIPISVCIDSNNRIELHRSSKGNEVRVDLVSHCSPPSRVADTLRALREDRLLLDQPLQKGVPCDGIQGTIVDEFGKVKEGWAIPFDLLPSGAKPWLDTFRKRARETLKTHIRTLRWRQSAALGHQPFRFGSLDWSEDGNIWSPVPRKIDASFLTVAPFEVDEVSLKEAATLVASNYVEPIAHELLCEARVLIDSAPRSALLITFAALEAGLKKHLSFLLPGGEALIDRLPSPPVTAILKDVIPQLHASRGIDPSYFPLPTEMERLLLKWVTQRNQVAHGVKRSVDFDTLKEFVDLVSDILYAFDACPGHGWAHGHIKLLKSREKVVS
;
A
#
# COMPACT_ATOMS: atom_id res chain seq x y z
N MET A 1 7.75 -19.42 17.95
CA MET A 1 7.09 -20.01 16.75
C MET A 1 7.15 -18.97 15.65
N LEU A 2 7.36 -19.38 14.40
CA LEU A 2 7.42 -18.50 13.25
C LEU A 2 6.09 -18.52 12.51
N PHE A 3 5.66 -17.35 12.06
CA PHE A 3 4.50 -17.18 11.18
C PHE A 3 4.95 -16.45 9.93
N LYS A 4 4.38 -16.83 8.79
CA LYS A 4 4.71 -16.27 7.49
C LYS A 4 3.43 -15.89 6.76
N MET A 5 3.19 -14.60 6.62
CA MET A 5 2.14 -14.10 5.75
C MET A 5 2.73 -13.84 4.38
N ASN A 6 2.21 -14.51 3.35
CA ASN A 6 2.60 -14.21 1.98
C ASN A 6 1.66 -13.17 1.37
N CYS A 7 2.23 -12.30 0.55
CA CYS A 7 1.48 -11.55 -0.43
C CYS A 7 2.19 -11.59 -1.77
N MET A 8 1.40 -11.76 -2.81
CA MET A 8 1.86 -11.65 -4.18
C MET A 8 1.69 -10.21 -4.61
N ILE A 9 2.76 -9.64 -5.10
CA ILE A 9 2.72 -8.35 -5.78
C ILE A 9 2.57 -8.66 -7.26
N GLU A 10 1.43 -8.28 -7.83
CA GLU A 10 1.13 -8.51 -9.23
C GLU A 10 1.66 -7.32 -10.06
N GLY A 11 2.27 -7.61 -11.21
CA GLY A 11 2.90 -6.61 -12.07
C GLY A 11 4.31 -7.02 -12.48
N LEU A 12 4.87 -6.37 -13.51
CA LEU A 12 6.20 -6.68 -14.01
C LEU A 12 7.27 -6.13 -13.07
N ILE A 13 7.85 -6.95 -12.21
CA ILE A 13 8.91 -6.46 -11.32
C ILE A 13 10.27 -6.63 -11.99
N ARG A 14 10.91 -5.50 -12.29
CA ARG A 14 12.30 -5.50 -12.73
C ARG A 14 13.18 -5.60 -11.50
N PHE A 15 13.76 -6.78 -11.31
CA PHE A 15 14.84 -6.97 -10.36
C PHE A 15 16.13 -6.42 -10.96
N ARG A 16 16.82 -5.53 -10.25
CA ARG A 16 18.21 -5.15 -10.59
C ARG A 16 19.26 -6.14 -10.05
N PHE A 17 18.84 -7.30 -9.55
CA PHE A 17 19.73 -8.29 -8.97
C PHE A 17 19.85 -9.47 -9.91
N GLU A 18 21.06 -9.72 -10.40
CA GLU A 18 21.34 -10.95 -11.14
C GLU A 18 21.47 -12.15 -10.19
N ASP A 19 21.89 -12.01 -8.91
CA ASP A 19 22.31 -13.19 -8.11
C ASP A 19 21.96 -13.26 -6.60
N LYS A 20 21.11 -12.38 -6.02
CA LYS A 20 20.87 -12.38 -4.54
C LYS A 20 19.39 -12.43 -4.14
N ILE A 21 18.74 -13.56 -4.41
CA ILE A 21 17.39 -13.85 -3.92
C ILE A 21 17.46 -15.12 -3.04
N PRO A 22 16.84 -15.15 -1.86
CA PRO A 22 15.92 -14.14 -1.31
C PRO A 22 16.62 -12.89 -0.72
N ILE A 23 15.99 -11.73 -0.88
CA ILE A 23 16.36 -10.50 -0.16
C ILE A 23 15.59 -10.51 1.16
N SER A 24 16.27 -10.33 2.29
CA SER A 24 15.63 -10.30 3.61
C SER A 24 15.98 -9.00 4.34
N VAL A 25 14.95 -8.29 4.81
CA VAL A 25 15.08 -7.03 5.55
C VAL A 25 14.32 -7.13 6.86
N CYS A 26 15.03 -7.02 7.98
CA CYS A 26 14.41 -6.90 9.30
C CYS A 26 13.72 -5.53 9.41
N ILE A 27 12.45 -5.53 9.78
CA ILE A 27 11.69 -4.31 10.04
C ILE A 27 11.78 -3.95 11.53
N ASP A 28 11.71 -4.96 12.39
CA ASP A 28 11.85 -4.81 13.84
C ASP A 28 12.44 -6.10 14.46
N SER A 29 12.48 -6.17 15.79
CA SER A 29 13.04 -7.32 16.52
C SER A 29 12.29 -8.64 16.30
N ASN A 30 11.05 -8.58 15.82
CA ASN A 30 10.17 -9.72 15.63
C ASN A 30 9.78 -9.96 14.16
N ASN A 31 9.92 -8.97 13.28
CA ASN A 31 9.41 -9.01 11.92
C ASN A 31 10.51 -8.80 10.88
N ARG A 32 10.50 -9.61 9.83
CA ARG A 32 11.30 -9.40 8.61
C ARG A 32 10.45 -9.58 7.36
N ILE A 33 10.73 -8.77 6.34
CA ILE A 33 10.20 -8.97 4.99
C ILE A 33 11.23 -9.73 4.17
N GLU A 34 10.78 -10.80 3.52
CA GLU A 34 11.55 -11.57 2.56
C GLU A 34 10.94 -11.40 1.17
N LEU A 35 11.76 -11.11 0.17
CA LEU A 35 11.37 -11.09 -1.24
C LEU A 35 11.86 -12.33 -1.94
N HIS A 36 10.93 -12.99 -2.62
CA HIS A 36 11.17 -14.19 -3.40
C HIS A 36 10.74 -13.96 -4.85
N ARG A 37 11.56 -14.40 -5.80
CA ARG A 37 11.19 -14.40 -7.21
C ARG A 37 10.31 -15.61 -7.48
N SER A 38 9.16 -15.38 -8.11
CA SER A 38 8.30 -16.47 -8.57
C SER A 38 9.00 -17.26 -9.67
N SER A 39 8.92 -18.60 -9.61
CA SER A 39 9.42 -19.49 -10.67
C SER A 39 8.66 -19.33 -11.99
N LYS A 40 7.47 -18.72 -11.97
CA LYS A 40 6.61 -18.50 -13.14
C LYS A 40 6.84 -17.16 -13.85
N GLY A 41 7.85 -16.38 -13.44
CA GLY A 41 8.26 -15.13 -14.10
C GLY A 41 7.43 -13.91 -13.68
N ASN A 42 8.10 -12.74 -13.70
CA ASN A 42 7.64 -11.37 -13.37
C ASN A 42 6.96 -11.11 -12.02
N GLU A 43 6.44 -12.11 -11.34
CA GLU A 43 5.80 -11.97 -10.03
C GLU A 43 6.83 -11.98 -8.89
N VAL A 44 6.55 -11.19 -7.87
CA VAL A 44 7.33 -11.18 -6.63
C VAL A 44 6.44 -11.57 -5.48
N ARG A 45 6.89 -12.60 -4.79
CA ARG A 45 6.31 -13.01 -3.54
C ARG A 45 7.02 -12.25 -2.43
N VAL A 46 6.24 -11.57 -1.61
CA VAL A 46 6.72 -10.88 -0.42
C VAL A 46 6.17 -11.62 0.78
N ASP A 47 7.07 -12.12 1.61
CA ASP A 47 6.75 -12.86 2.81
C ASP A 47 7.08 -11.99 4.03
N LEU A 48 6.08 -11.68 4.86
CA LEU A 48 6.32 -11.19 6.21
C LEU A 48 6.52 -12.38 7.13
N VAL A 49 7.76 -12.57 7.59
CA VAL A 49 8.10 -13.58 8.57
C VAL A 49 8.16 -12.92 9.95
N SER A 50 7.27 -13.37 10.84
CA SER A 50 7.15 -12.89 12.21
C SER A 50 7.56 -13.98 13.20
N HIS A 51 8.50 -13.66 14.08
CA HIS A 51 8.75 -14.43 15.29
C HIS A 51 7.76 -14.03 16.38
N CYS A 52 6.97 -14.97 16.88
CA CYS A 52 6.08 -14.71 17.99
C CYS A 52 5.90 -15.90 18.93
N SER A 53 5.46 -15.58 20.14
CA SER A 53 5.11 -16.53 21.18
C SER A 53 3.58 -16.57 21.32
N PRO A 54 2.88 -17.40 20.52
CA PRO A 54 1.43 -17.52 20.65
C PRO A 54 1.07 -18.11 22.03
N PRO A 55 -0.14 -17.84 22.53
CA PRO A 55 -0.68 -18.55 23.71
C PRO A 55 -0.59 -20.07 23.53
N SER A 56 -0.38 -20.82 24.63
CA SER A 56 -0.24 -22.29 24.60
C SER A 56 -1.36 -22.96 23.81
N ARG A 57 -2.61 -22.56 24.06
CA ARG A 57 -3.79 -23.10 23.35
C ARG A 57 -3.73 -22.90 21.83
N VAL A 58 -3.17 -21.78 21.35
CA VAL A 58 -2.96 -21.55 19.90
C VAL A 58 -1.87 -22.48 19.39
N ALA A 59 -0.73 -22.55 20.09
CA ALA A 59 0.38 -23.41 19.71
C ALA A 59 -0.02 -24.89 19.66
N ASP A 60 -0.76 -25.35 20.66
CA ASP A 60 -1.24 -26.73 20.76
C ASP A 60 -2.29 -27.04 19.68
N THR A 61 -3.16 -26.07 19.36
CA THR A 61 -4.08 -26.19 18.22
C THR A 61 -3.30 -26.37 16.92
N LEU A 62 -2.32 -25.51 16.66
CA LEU A 62 -1.51 -25.60 15.44
C LEU A 62 -0.73 -26.91 15.35
N ARG A 63 -0.12 -27.37 16.44
CA ARG A 63 0.54 -28.68 16.50
C ARG A 63 -0.40 -29.83 16.23
N ALA A 64 -1.59 -29.84 16.84
CA ALA A 64 -2.59 -30.86 16.57
C ALA A 64 -2.99 -30.88 15.08
N LEU A 65 -3.14 -29.71 14.45
CA LEU A 65 -3.45 -29.62 13.01
C LEU A 65 -2.35 -30.23 12.13
N ARG A 66 -1.08 -30.12 12.52
CA ARG A 66 0.05 -30.76 11.82
C ARG A 66 -0.04 -32.29 11.86
N GLU A 67 -0.72 -32.83 12.87
CA GLU A 67 -0.97 -34.26 13.07
C GLU A 67 -2.36 -34.67 12.58
N ASP A 68 -2.99 -33.88 11.72
CA ASP A 68 -4.35 -34.09 11.22
C ASP A 68 -5.41 -34.24 12.33
N ARG A 69 -5.26 -33.46 13.41
CA ARG A 69 -6.19 -33.39 14.54
C ARG A 69 -6.67 -31.96 14.82
N LEU A 70 -7.97 -31.80 14.97
CA LEU A 70 -8.62 -30.59 15.44
C LEU A 70 -8.84 -30.70 16.95
N LEU A 71 -8.24 -29.81 17.72
CA LEU A 71 -8.66 -29.63 19.11
C LEU A 71 -10.07 -29.05 19.12
N LEU A 72 -10.98 -29.71 19.83
CA LEU A 72 -12.36 -29.28 19.94
C LEU A 72 -12.59 -28.69 21.33
N ASP A 73 -13.29 -27.55 21.40
CA ASP A 73 -13.74 -26.98 22.68
C ASP A 73 -14.78 -27.89 23.36
N GLN A 74 -15.58 -28.57 22.53
CA GLN A 74 -16.55 -29.58 22.91
C GLN A 74 -16.63 -30.62 21.79
N PRO A 75 -16.85 -31.92 22.09
CA PRO A 75 -17.03 -32.94 21.07
C PRO A 75 -18.11 -32.55 20.05
N LEU A 76 -17.88 -32.85 18.78
CA LEU A 76 -18.88 -32.61 17.75
C LEU A 76 -20.03 -33.62 17.91
N GLN A 77 -21.27 -33.15 17.86
CA GLN A 77 -22.44 -34.05 17.92
C GLN A 77 -22.52 -34.99 16.72
N LYS A 78 -22.02 -34.53 15.56
CA LYS A 78 -21.76 -35.29 14.34
C LYS A 78 -20.53 -34.69 13.66
N GLY A 79 -19.75 -35.50 12.96
CA GLY A 79 -18.64 -35.00 12.15
C GLY A 79 -19.09 -33.94 11.13
N VAL A 80 -18.16 -33.08 10.71
CA VAL A 80 -18.46 -31.96 9.82
C VAL A 80 -18.62 -32.47 8.39
N PRO A 81 -19.80 -32.33 7.76
CA PRO A 81 -20.02 -32.80 6.40
C PRO A 81 -19.20 -32.00 5.39
N CYS A 82 -18.85 -32.63 4.27
CA CYS A 82 -18.28 -31.96 3.11
C CYS A 82 -19.37 -31.64 2.09
N ASP A 83 -19.51 -30.38 1.69
CA ASP A 83 -20.39 -30.04 0.57
C ASP A 83 -19.91 -30.75 -0.70
N GLY A 84 -20.80 -31.50 -1.34
CA GLY A 84 -20.54 -32.19 -2.60
C GLY A 84 -19.82 -33.54 -2.52
N ILE A 85 -19.52 -34.07 -1.33
CA ILE A 85 -18.86 -35.39 -1.16
C ILE A 85 -19.53 -36.20 -0.04
N GLN A 86 -19.71 -37.51 -0.25
CA GLN A 86 -20.14 -38.41 0.82
C GLN A 86 -19.06 -38.53 1.91
N GLY A 87 -19.39 -38.14 3.14
CA GLY A 87 -18.55 -38.30 4.32
C GLY A 87 -18.35 -37.01 5.12
N THR A 88 -17.51 -37.10 6.14
CA THR A 88 -17.13 -35.97 7.00
C THR A 88 -15.68 -35.56 6.75
N ILE A 89 -15.40 -34.27 6.83
CA ILE A 89 -14.04 -33.69 6.76
C ILE A 89 -13.33 -33.84 8.10
N VAL A 90 -14.10 -33.72 9.18
CA VAL A 90 -13.64 -33.89 10.56
C VAL A 90 -14.60 -34.86 11.25
N ASP A 91 -14.08 -35.91 11.86
CA ASP A 91 -14.90 -36.85 12.64
C ASP A 91 -15.27 -36.29 14.04
N GLU A 92 -16.10 -37.02 14.77
CA GLU A 92 -16.55 -36.63 16.12
C GLU A 92 -15.42 -36.48 17.15
N PHE A 93 -14.25 -37.08 16.88
CA PHE A 93 -13.05 -37.01 17.72
C PHE A 93 -12.05 -35.94 17.25
N GLY A 94 -12.39 -35.19 16.20
CA GLY A 94 -11.53 -34.14 15.65
C GLY A 94 -10.48 -34.64 14.65
N LYS A 95 -10.49 -35.91 14.22
CA LYS A 95 -9.57 -36.37 13.18
C LYS A 95 -9.95 -35.77 11.84
N VAL A 96 -8.96 -35.20 11.15
CA VAL A 96 -9.12 -34.60 9.84
C VAL A 96 -8.92 -35.67 8.77
N LYS A 97 -9.76 -35.65 7.74
CA LYS A 97 -9.58 -36.50 6.57
C LYS A 97 -8.31 -36.10 5.81
N GLU A 98 -7.49 -37.09 5.44
CA GLU A 98 -6.24 -36.85 4.72
C GLU A 98 -6.46 -36.03 3.43
N GLY A 99 -5.60 -35.03 3.23
CA GLY A 99 -5.66 -34.12 2.08
C GLY A 99 -6.70 -33.00 2.21
N TRP A 100 -7.42 -32.90 3.33
CA TRP A 100 -8.39 -31.84 3.57
C TRP A 100 -7.85 -30.74 4.47
N ALA A 101 -8.19 -29.49 4.13
CA ALA A 101 -7.93 -28.34 4.99
C ALA A 101 -9.12 -28.10 5.92
N ILE A 102 -8.85 -27.78 7.19
CA ILE A 102 -9.91 -27.43 8.14
C ILE A 102 -10.44 -26.02 7.82
N PRO A 103 -11.77 -25.84 7.74
CA PRO A 103 -12.39 -24.52 7.76
C PRO A 103 -11.97 -23.71 8.99
N PHE A 104 -11.60 -22.44 8.78
CA PHE A 104 -11.19 -21.54 9.88
C PHE A 104 -12.25 -21.39 10.98
N ASP A 105 -13.53 -21.53 10.62
CA ASP A 105 -14.63 -21.37 11.57
C ASP A 105 -14.76 -22.53 12.56
N LEU A 106 -14.11 -23.67 12.32
CA LEU A 106 -14.07 -24.82 13.24
C LEU A 106 -12.94 -24.74 14.29
N LEU A 107 -12.07 -23.73 14.20
CA LEU A 107 -11.00 -23.58 15.18
C LEU A 107 -11.55 -23.28 16.58
N PRO A 108 -10.88 -23.77 17.64
CA PRO A 108 -11.16 -23.40 19.03
C PRO A 108 -11.38 -21.90 19.23
N SER A 109 -12.33 -21.56 20.10
CA SER A 109 -12.63 -20.17 20.50
C SER A 109 -11.41 -19.44 21.07
N GLY A 110 -10.46 -20.16 21.67
CA GLY A 110 -9.19 -19.58 22.12
C GLY A 110 -8.16 -19.33 21.01
N ALA A 111 -8.22 -20.08 19.91
CA ALA A 111 -7.25 -19.97 18.81
C ALA A 111 -7.71 -18.98 17.73
N LYS A 112 -9.01 -18.98 17.42
CA LYS A 112 -9.60 -18.20 16.32
C LYS A 112 -9.40 -16.68 16.45
N PRO A 113 -9.71 -16.01 17.58
CA PRO A 113 -9.56 -14.56 17.68
C PRO A 113 -8.09 -14.13 17.60
N TRP A 114 -7.19 -14.93 18.17
CA TRP A 114 -5.76 -14.65 18.12
C TRP A 114 -5.23 -14.74 16.69
N LEU A 115 -5.55 -15.82 15.96
CA LEU A 115 -5.12 -15.99 14.57
C LEU A 115 -5.72 -14.94 13.63
N ASP A 116 -6.97 -14.54 13.85
CA ASP A 116 -7.61 -13.47 13.07
C ASP A 116 -6.95 -12.11 13.34
N THR A 117 -6.67 -11.80 14.60
CA THR A 117 -5.96 -10.58 15.01
C THR A 117 -4.54 -10.55 14.44
N PHE A 118 -3.81 -11.66 14.55
CA PHE A 118 -2.47 -11.79 13.98
C PHE A 118 -2.51 -11.59 12.46
N ARG A 119 -3.44 -12.24 11.75
CA ARG A 119 -3.63 -12.12 10.31
C ARG A 119 -3.89 -10.67 9.90
N LYS A 120 -4.81 -9.98 10.59
CA LYS A 120 -5.12 -8.56 10.33
C LYS A 120 -3.89 -7.69 10.52
N ARG A 121 -3.17 -7.85 11.63
CA ARG A 121 -1.94 -7.10 11.89
C ARG A 121 -0.88 -7.36 10.82
N ALA A 122 -0.61 -8.63 10.49
CA ALA A 122 0.37 -9.00 9.47
C ALA A 122 0.02 -8.40 8.09
N ARG A 123 -1.26 -8.41 7.71
CA ARG A 123 -1.75 -7.77 6.48
C ARG A 123 -1.52 -6.26 6.48
N GLU A 124 -1.88 -5.58 7.56
CA GLU A 124 -1.67 -4.12 7.66
C GLU A 124 -0.18 -3.75 7.69
N THR A 125 0.67 -4.56 8.34
CA THR A 125 2.13 -4.39 8.31
C THR A 125 2.65 -4.51 6.88
N LEU A 126 2.32 -5.58 6.15
CA LEU A 126 2.74 -5.75 4.76
C LEU A 126 2.23 -4.63 3.87
N LYS A 127 0.94 -4.30 3.96
CA LYS A 127 0.30 -3.23 3.20
C LYS A 127 1.03 -1.90 3.41
N THR A 128 1.32 -1.55 4.65
CA THR A 128 2.04 -0.30 4.99
C THR A 128 3.42 -0.28 4.36
N HIS A 129 4.19 -1.35 4.47
CA HIS A 129 5.55 -1.40 3.89
C HIS A 129 5.54 -1.32 2.37
N ILE A 130 4.65 -2.07 1.70
CA ILE A 130 4.55 -2.07 0.24
C ILE A 130 4.09 -0.71 -0.28
N ARG A 131 3.14 -0.06 0.41
CA ARG A 131 2.68 1.30 0.10
C ARG A 131 3.79 2.32 0.26
N THR A 132 4.53 2.29 1.37
CA THR A 132 5.68 3.17 1.59
C THR A 132 6.75 2.95 0.53
N LEU A 133 7.04 1.70 0.15
CA LEU A 133 7.96 1.38 -0.93
C LEU A 133 7.48 1.95 -2.27
N ARG A 134 6.19 1.79 -2.60
CA ARG A 134 5.57 2.35 -3.81
C ARG A 134 5.73 3.88 -3.86
N TRP A 135 5.37 4.56 -2.79
CA TRP A 135 5.50 6.01 -2.65
C TRP A 135 6.93 6.48 -2.85
N ARG A 136 7.87 5.83 -2.15
CA ARG A 136 9.31 6.09 -2.21
C ARG A 136 9.87 6.00 -3.63
N GLN A 137 9.32 5.13 -4.46
CA GLN A 137 9.79 4.87 -5.81
C GLN A 137 8.97 5.54 -6.92
N SER A 138 7.90 6.26 -6.57
CA SER A 138 6.97 6.81 -7.55
C SER A 138 6.36 5.76 -8.48
N ALA A 139 6.13 4.56 -7.93
CA ALA A 139 5.57 3.46 -8.69
C ALA A 139 4.07 3.68 -8.95
N ALA A 140 3.69 3.75 -10.22
CA ALA A 140 2.31 3.96 -10.68
C ALA A 140 1.48 2.66 -10.61
N LEU A 141 1.22 2.18 -9.39
CA LEU A 141 0.42 0.99 -9.15
C LEU A 141 -0.97 1.36 -8.68
N GLY A 142 -1.98 0.53 -8.96
CA GLY A 142 -3.31 0.70 -8.38
C GLY A 142 -3.30 0.72 -6.86
N HIS A 143 -4.37 1.23 -6.25
CA HIS A 143 -4.50 1.46 -4.81
C HIS A 143 -4.29 0.21 -3.92
N GLN A 144 -4.48 -0.98 -4.48
CA GLN A 144 -4.18 -2.27 -3.89
C GLN A 144 -3.32 -3.10 -4.84
N PRO A 145 -1.98 -2.93 -4.81
CA PRO A 145 -1.09 -3.58 -5.76
C PRO A 145 -0.70 -5.01 -5.38
N PHE A 146 -1.36 -5.61 -4.40
CA PHE A 146 -1.00 -6.92 -3.86
C PHE A 146 -2.23 -7.76 -3.54
N ARG A 147 -2.04 -9.08 -3.60
CA ARG A 147 -2.98 -10.08 -3.11
C ARG A 147 -2.36 -10.81 -1.93
N PHE A 148 -3.07 -10.85 -0.81
CA PHE A 148 -2.66 -11.69 0.32
C PHE A 148 -2.96 -13.14 0.00
N GLY A 149 -1.98 -14.02 0.21
CA GLY A 149 -2.20 -15.46 0.09
C GLY A 149 -2.43 -16.11 1.46
N SER A 150 -1.78 -17.27 1.66
CA SER A 150 -1.84 -18.02 2.91
C SER A 150 -1.05 -17.36 4.04
N LEU A 151 -1.55 -17.59 5.26
CA LEU A 151 -0.76 -17.48 6.47
C LEU A 151 -0.23 -18.88 6.77
N ASP A 152 1.08 -19.03 6.84
CA ASP A 152 1.75 -20.28 7.19
C ASP A 152 2.41 -20.14 8.57
N TRP A 153 2.71 -21.26 9.22
CA TRP A 153 3.42 -21.29 10.51
C TRP A 153 4.47 -22.40 10.53
N SER A 154 5.46 -22.25 11.41
CA SER A 154 6.56 -23.20 11.59
C SER A 154 7.15 -23.11 12.99
N GLU A 155 7.61 -24.24 13.54
CA GLU A 155 8.37 -24.25 14.81
C GLU A 155 9.88 -24.06 14.59
N ASP A 156 10.38 -24.55 13.47
CA ASP A 156 11.81 -24.65 13.15
C ASP A 156 12.26 -23.71 12.02
N GLY A 157 11.32 -23.10 11.31
CA GLY A 157 11.56 -22.26 10.13
C GLY A 157 11.79 -23.04 8.83
N ASN A 158 11.84 -24.38 8.90
CA ASN A 158 12.11 -25.26 7.77
C ASN A 158 10.83 -25.87 7.20
N ILE A 159 9.96 -26.38 8.08
CA ILE A 159 8.70 -27.01 7.68
C ILE A 159 7.57 -26.02 7.94
N TRP A 160 6.94 -25.55 6.86
CA TRP A 160 5.85 -24.59 6.91
C TRP A 160 4.52 -25.29 6.70
N SER A 161 3.59 -25.13 7.65
CA SER A 161 2.23 -25.65 7.57
C SER A 161 1.24 -24.51 7.38
N PRO A 162 0.21 -24.66 6.54
CA PRO A 162 -0.78 -23.60 6.34
C PRO A 162 -1.65 -23.43 7.59
N VAL A 163 -1.96 -22.19 7.95
CA VAL A 163 -3.02 -21.87 8.91
C VAL A 163 -4.38 -21.96 8.17
N PRO A 164 -5.40 -22.60 8.77
CA PRO A 164 -6.76 -22.60 8.25
C PRO A 164 -7.23 -21.21 7.80
N ARG A 165 -7.90 -21.14 6.65
CA ARG A 165 -8.35 -19.88 6.03
C ARG A 165 -9.86 -19.87 5.78
N LYS A 166 -10.42 -18.67 5.72
CA LYS A 166 -11.69 -18.44 5.02
C LYS A 166 -11.37 -18.39 3.52
N ILE A 167 -12.19 -19.05 2.70
CA ILE A 167 -12.02 -19.02 1.25
C ILE A 167 -12.57 -17.68 0.78
N ASP A 168 -11.69 -16.74 0.44
CA ASP A 168 -12.03 -15.50 -0.25
C ASP A 168 -11.23 -15.47 -1.56
N ALA A 169 -11.92 -15.27 -2.68
CA ALA A 169 -11.29 -15.07 -3.98
C ALA A 169 -11.47 -13.62 -4.42
N SER A 170 -10.36 -12.94 -4.72
CA SER A 170 -10.37 -11.65 -5.40
C SER A 170 -9.34 -11.65 -6.52
N PHE A 171 -9.70 -11.00 -7.64
CA PHE A 171 -8.87 -10.86 -8.82
C PHE A 171 -8.65 -9.37 -9.11
N LEU A 172 -7.40 -8.98 -9.40
CA LEU A 172 -7.02 -7.65 -9.85
C LEU A 172 -5.85 -7.76 -10.86
N THR A 173 -5.61 -6.73 -11.66
CA THR A 173 -4.46 -6.68 -12.57
C THR A 173 -3.71 -5.38 -12.33
N VAL A 174 -2.38 -5.42 -12.24
CA VAL A 174 -1.56 -4.31 -11.72
C VAL A 174 -0.30 -4.10 -12.57
N ALA A 175 0.18 -2.85 -12.60
CA ALA A 175 1.32 -2.36 -13.38
C ALA A 175 2.70 -2.68 -12.73
N PRO A 176 3.83 -2.48 -13.43
CA PRO A 176 5.22 -2.77 -12.98
C PRO A 176 5.76 -1.87 -11.84
N PHE A 177 6.67 -2.37 -10.99
CA PHE A 177 7.64 -1.53 -10.24
C PHE A 177 8.95 -2.23 -9.92
N GLU A 178 10.02 -1.48 -9.64
CA GLU A 178 11.36 -2.04 -9.38
C GLU A 178 11.57 -2.23 -7.87
N VAL A 179 11.96 -3.42 -7.39
CA VAL A 179 12.23 -3.62 -5.96
C VAL A 179 13.70 -3.94 -5.73
N ASP A 180 14.31 -3.21 -4.79
CA ASP A 180 15.69 -3.42 -4.39
C ASP A 180 15.91 -3.34 -2.88
N GLU A 181 17.02 -3.94 -2.40
CA GLU A 181 17.36 -4.02 -0.98
C GLU A 181 17.49 -2.64 -0.33
N VAL A 182 18.03 -1.66 -1.04
CA VAL A 182 18.18 -0.28 -0.55
C VAL A 182 16.80 0.34 -0.37
N SER A 183 15.96 0.27 -1.39
CA SER A 183 14.58 0.77 -1.37
C SER A 183 13.74 0.12 -0.27
N LEU A 184 13.91 -1.18 -0.02
CA LEU A 184 13.23 -1.88 1.09
C LEU A 184 13.69 -1.41 2.45
N LYS A 185 15.01 -1.29 2.66
CA LYS A 185 15.58 -0.80 3.92
C LYS A 185 15.11 0.61 4.22
N GLU A 186 15.14 1.49 3.23
CA GLU A 186 14.62 2.85 3.34
C GLU A 186 13.12 2.87 3.66
N ALA A 187 12.32 2.03 3.00
CA ALA A 187 10.90 1.90 3.31
C ALA A 187 10.67 1.42 4.76
N ALA A 188 11.44 0.44 5.23
CA ALA A 188 11.39 -0.01 6.62
C ALA A 188 11.79 1.11 7.60
N THR A 189 12.82 1.90 7.28
CA THR A 189 13.22 3.08 8.09
C THR A 189 12.12 4.15 8.14
N LEU A 190 11.48 4.43 7.00
CA LEU A 190 10.36 5.39 6.93
C LEU A 190 9.19 4.91 7.80
N VAL A 191 8.78 3.64 7.67
CA VAL A 191 7.71 3.06 8.47
C VAL A 191 8.05 3.08 9.97
N ALA A 192 9.28 2.69 10.33
CA ALA A 192 9.74 2.74 11.73
C ALA A 192 9.74 4.18 12.29
N SER A 193 9.94 5.18 11.42
CA SER A 193 9.88 6.61 11.75
C SER A 193 8.46 7.18 11.64
N ASN A 194 7.44 6.33 11.50
CA ASN A 194 6.03 6.69 11.31
C ASN A 194 5.74 7.56 10.06
N TYR A 195 6.62 7.49 9.06
CA TYR A 195 6.39 8.02 7.72
C TYR A 195 5.85 6.91 6.82
N VAL A 196 4.57 7.03 6.50
CA VAL A 196 3.85 6.13 5.58
C VAL A 196 3.41 6.90 4.34
N GLU A 197 3.10 6.18 3.27
CA GLU A 197 2.54 6.78 2.05
C GLU A 197 1.40 7.76 2.38
N PRO A 198 1.53 9.04 2.02
CA PRO A 198 0.47 10.02 2.25
C PRO A 198 -0.77 9.69 1.41
N ILE A 199 -1.97 9.94 1.95
CA ILE A 199 -3.24 9.75 1.22
C ILE A 199 -3.28 10.47 -0.13
N ALA A 200 -2.59 11.61 -0.26
CA ALA A 200 -2.45 12.34 -1.51
C ALA A 200 -1.83 11.48 -2.63
N HIS A 201 -0.78 10.70 -2.30
CA HIS A 201 -0.14 9.78 -3.24
C HIS A 201 -1.00 8.55 -3.53
N GLU A 202 -1.74 8.05 -2.54
CA GLU A 202 -2.70 6.96 -2.76
C GLU A 202 -3.79 7.36 -3.76
N LEU A 203 -4.38 8.55 -3.59
CA LEU A 203 -5.37 9.11 -4.50
C LEU A 203 -4.77 9.36 -5.88
N LEU A 204 -3.54 9.86 -5.98
CA LEU A 204 -2.90 10.06 -7.27
C LEU A 204 -2.69 8.72 -8.02
N CYS A 205 -2.35 7.66 -7.29
CA CYS A 205 -2.25 6.31 -7.83
C CYS A 205 -3.61 5.79 -8.34
N GLU A 206 -4.70 6.03 -7.61
CA GLU A 206 -6.07 5.73 -8.06
C GLU A 206 -6.42 6.48 -9.34
N ALA A 207 -6.13 7.79 -9.37
CA ALA A 207 -6.37 8.61 -10.54
C ALA A 207 -5.64 8.05 -11.77
N ARG A 208 -4.36 7.65 -11.63
CA ARG A 208 -3.55 7.06 -12.70
C ARG A 208 -4.19 5.80 -13.31
N VAL A 209 -4.74 4.91 -12.49
CA VAL A 209 -5.43 3.71 -12.99
C VAL A 209 -6.72 4.05 -13.74
N LEU A 210 -7.37 5.15 -13.37
CA LEU A 210 -8.64 5.57 -13.93
C LEU A 210 -8.52 6.44 -15.18
N ILE A 211 -7.32 6.92 -15.55
CA ILE A 211 -7.15 7.89 -16.66
C ILE A 211 -7.75 7.33 -17.96
N ASP A 212 -7.46 6.07 -18.29
CA ASP A 212 -7.92 5.45 -19.55
C ASP A 212 -9.41 5.08 -19.52
N SER A 213 -9.90 4.58 -18.38
CA SER A 213 -11.23 3.96 -18.26
C SER A 213 -12.31 4.93 -17.79
N ALA A 214 -11.95 5.93 -16.99
CA ALA A 214 -12.85 6.87 -16.35
C ALA A 214 -12.18 8.25 -16.15
N PRO A 215 -11.85 8.98 -17.23
CA PRO A 215 -11.06 10.21 -17.16
C PRO A 215 -11.71 11.34 -16.35
N ARG A 216 -13.04 11.37 -16.25
CA ARG A 216 -13.76 12.29 -15.35
C ARG A 216 -13.48 12.00 -13.88
N SER A 217 -13.55 10.72 -13.49
CA SER A 217 -13.27 10.29 -12.13
C SER A 217 -11.80 10.50 -11.80
N ALA A 218 -10.90 10.16 -12.73
CA ALA A 218 -9.48 10.43 -12.62
C ALA A 218 -9.21 11.92 -12.34
N LEU A 219 -9.80 12.83 -13.12
CA LEU A 219 -9.69 14.27 -12.89
C LEU A 219 -10.10 14.69 -11.47
N LEU A 220 -11.27 14.23 -11.00
CA LEU A 220 -11.76 14.57 -9.67
C LEU A 220 -10.85 14.03 -8.55
N ILE A 221 -10.36 12.81 -8.72
CA ILE A 221 -9.45 12.16 -7.76
C ILE A 221 -8.07 12.83 -7.78
N THR A 222 -7.56 13.25 -8.95
CA THR A 222 -6.32 14.04 -9.05
C THR A 222 -6.44 15.37 -8.29
N PHE A 223 -7.59 16.04 -8.35
CA PHE A 223 -7.83 17.23 -7.53
C PHE A 223 -7.90 16.90 -6.04
N ALA A 224 -8.58 15.81 -5.65
CA ALA A 224 -8.61 15.36 -4.27
C ALA A 224 -7.19 15.05 -3.73
N ALA A 225 -6.34 14.43 -4.55
CA ALA A 225 -4.93 14.19 -4.24
C ALA A 225 -4.18 15.49 -3.99
N LEU A 226 -4.31 16.48 -4.90
CA LEU A 226 -3.67 17.78 -4.79
C LEU A 226 -4.15 18.55 -3.54
N GLU A 227 -5.46 18.56 -3.28
CA GLU A 227 -6.05 19.21 -2.11
C GLU A 227 -5.57 18.56 -0.80
N ALA A 228 -5.55 17.22 -0.74
CA ALA A 228 -5.06 16.48 0.43
C ALA A 228 -3.56 16.73 0.67
N GLY A 229 -2.75 16.73 -0.38
CA GLY A 229 -1.31 17.01 -0.31
C GLY A 229 -1.04 18.44 0.14
N LEU A 230 -1.78 19.40 -0.41
CA LEU A 230 -1.66 20.81 -0.04
C LEU A 230 -2.02 21.04 1.42
N LYS A 231 -3.14 20.47 1.91
CA LYS A 231 -3.53 20.56 3.32
C LYS A 231 -2.46 19.98 4.23
N LYS A 232 -1.95 18.79 3.92
CA LYS A 232 -0.87 18.16 4.70
C LYS A 232 0.37 19.05 4.75
N HIS A 233 0.75 19.64 3.62
CA HIS A 233 1.91 20.54 3.54
C HIS A 233 1.69 21.85 4.29
N LEU A 234 0.49 22.45 4.23
CA LEU A 234 0.14 23.61 5.02
C LEU A 234 0.21 23.31 6.53
N SER A 235 -0.27 22.13 6.96
CA SER A 235 -0.19 21.71 8.37
C SER A 235 1.27 21.56 8.82
N PHE A 236 2.15 21.09 7.94
CA PHE A 236 3.60 21.10 8.19
C PHE A 236 4.16 22.53 8.32
N LEU A 237 3.71 23.45 7.46
CA LEU A 237 4.15 24.86 7.45
C LEU A 237 3.54 25.72 8.58
N LEU A 238 2.44 25.28 9.21
CA LEU A 238 1.71 26.02 10.24
C LEU A 238 1.34 25.12 11.44
N PRO A 239 2.32 24.72 12.28
CA PRO A 239 2.07 23.94 13.49
C PRO A 239 1.12 24.70 14.43
N GLY A 240 0.10 24.01 14.93
CA GLY A 240 -0.99 24.60 15.72
C GLY A 240 -2.17 25.14 14.89
N GLY A 241 -2.06 25.14 13.56
CA GLY A 241 -3.13 25.54 12.62
C GLY A 241 -3.88 24.36 11.99
N GLU A 242 -3.56 23.12 12.36
CA GLU A 242 -4.03 21.90 11.67
C GLU A 242 -5.55 21.79 11.68
N ALA A 243 -6.17 22.05 12.83
CA ALA A 243 -7.63 21.99 12.97
C ALA A 243 -8.36 23.00 12.07
N LEU A 244 -7.73 24.14 11.75
CA LEU A 244 -8.29 25.12 10.82
C LEU A 244 -8.14 24.62 9.38
N ILE A 245 -6.95 24.12 9.03
CA ILE A 245 -6.63 23.63 7.68
C ILE A 245 -7.50 22.44 7.29
N ASP A 246 -7.73 21.50 8.22
CA ASP A 246 -8.56 20.32 7.99
C ASP A 246 -10.01 20.70 7.65
N ARG A 247 -10.51 21.76 8.29
CA ARG A 247 -11.87 22.29 8.11
C ARG A 247 -12.01 23.21 6.90
N LEU A 248 -10.91 23.60 6.24
CA LEU A 248 -11.02 24.41 5.02
C LEU A 248 -11.78 23.61 3.95
N PRO A 249 -12.83 24.17 3.34
CA PRO A 249 -13.41 23.59 2.11
C PRO A 249 -12.35 23.59 1.00
N SER A 250 -12.60 22.90 -0.13
CA SER A 250 -11.65 22.79 -1.26
C SER A 250 -10.90 24.11 -1.47
N PRO A 251 -9.63 24.18 -1.04
CA PRO A 251 -8.95 25.46 -0.91
C PRO A 251 -8.72 26.04 -2.30
N PRO A 252 -8.54 27.38 -2.43
CA PRO A 252 -8.17 27.98 -3.71
C PRO A 252 -6.73 27.59 -4.06
N VAL A 253 -6.56 26.37 -4.58
CA VAL A 253 -5.26 25.71 -4.78
C VAL A 253 -4.28 26.58 -5.55
N THR A 254 -4.75 27.26 -6.60
CA THR A 254 -3.92 28.15 -7.42
C THR A 254 -3.38 29.33 -6.62
N ALA A 255 -4.24 30.02 -5.86
CA ALA A 255 -3.83 31.16 -5.04
C ALA A 255 -2.87 30.72 -3.91
N ILE A 256 -3.13 29.57 -3.30
CA ILE A 256 -2.25 29.07 -2.23
C ILE A 256 -0.87 28.70 -2.77
N LEU A 257 -0.80 27.95 -3.87
CA LEU A 257 0.48 27.56 -4.47
C LEU A 257 1.29 28.75 -4.99
N LYS A 258 0.60 29.80 -5.47
CA LYS A 258 1.23 31.00 -6.03
C LYS A 258 1.68 31.98 -4.95
N ASP A 259 0.80 32.29 -4.01
CA ASP A 259 0.97 33.43 -3.12
C ASP A 259 1.35 33.00 -1.70
N VAL A 260 0.73 31.93 -1.19
CA VAL A 260 0.85 31.54 0.23
C VAL A 260 2.07 30.64 0.48
N ILE A 261 2.24 29.58 -0.32
CA ILE A 261 3.35 28.63 -0.13
C ILE A 261 4.72 29.32 -0.23
N PRO A 262 5.00 30.18 -1.23
CA PRO A 262 6.30 30.86 -1.29
C PRO A 262 6.58 31.75 -0.08
N GLN A 263 5.56 32.47 0.43
CA GLN A 263 5.71 33.29 1.64
C GLN A 263 6.00 32.44 2.88
N LEU A 264 5.30 31.32 3.04
CA LEU A 264 5.53 30.40 4.15
C LEU A 264 6.90 29.71 4.05
N HIS A 265 7.35 29.35 2.85
CA HIS A 265 8.69 28.81 2.62
C HIS A 265 9.78 29.82 3.00
N ALA A 266 9.66 31.07 2.52
CA ALA A 266 10.60 32.14 2.84
C ALA A 266 10.68 32.40 4.35
N SER A 267 9.54 32.48 5.04
CA SER A 267 9.50 32.71 6.50
C SER A 267 10.08 31.55 7.33
N ARG A 268 10.20 30.35 6.75
CA ARG A 268 10.74 29.15 7.41
C ARG A 268 12.13 28.74 6.95
N GLY A 269 12.73 29.49 6.02
CA GLY A 269 14.02 29.13 5.43
C GLY A 269 13.96 27.80 4.66
N ILE A 270 12.79 27.43 4.13
CA ILE A 270 12.63 26.27 3.25
C ILE A 270 12.99 26.70 1.83
N ASP A 271 13.71 25.83 1.12
CA ASP A 271 14.12 26.05 -0.27
C ASP A 271 12.90 26.36 -1.18
N PRO A 272 12.85 27.55 -1.82
CA PRO A 272 11.75 27.94 -2.70
C PRO A 272 11.87 27.37 -4.13
N SER A 273 12.84 26.51 -4.44
CA SER A 273 13.16 26.08 -5.82
C SER A 273 12.00 25.53 -6.65
N TYR A 274 10.88 25.10 -6.05
CA TYR A 274 9.71 24.60 -6.77
C TYR A 274 8.49 25.53 -6.73
N PHE A 275 8.52 26.60 -5.92
CA PHE A 275 7.40 27.50 -5.70
C PHE A 275 7.84 28.98 -5.67
N PRO A 276 7.17 29.88 -6.42
CA PRO A 276 5.94 29.67 -7.18
C PRO A 276 6.13 28.76 -8.40
N LEU A 277 5.02 28.17 -8.87
CA LEU A 277 5.07 27.31 -10.06
C LEU A 277 5.54 28.10 -11.29
N PRO A 278 6.31 27.48 -12.21
CA PRO A 278 6.59 28.09 -13.50
C PRO A 278 5.29 28.49 -14.24
N THR A 279 5.30 29.60 -14.98
CA THR A 279 4.10 30.19 -15.61
C THR A 279 3.32 29.19 -16.47
N GLU A 280 4.02 28.33 -17.22
CA GLU A 280 3.41 27.26 -18.01
C GLU A 280 2.61 26.28 -17.15
N MET A 281 3.16 25.87 -16.00
CA MET A 281 2.52 24.93 -15.07
C MET A 281 1.38 25.60 -14.31
N GLU A 282 1.50 26.88 -13.95
CA GLU A 282 0.40 27.68 -13.40
C GLU A 282 -0.77 27.75 -14.39
N ARG A 283 -0.50 27.99 -15.67
CA ARG A 283 -1.53 28.00 -16.73
C ARG A 283 -2.18 26.62 -16.90
N LEU A 284 -1.39 25.55 -16.87
CA LEU A 284 -1.91 24.18 -16.93
C LEU A 284 -2.85 23.90 -15.76
N LEU A 285 -2.46 24.25 -14.53
CA LEU A 285 -3.29 24.10 -13.34
C LEU A 285 -4.60 24.90 -13.44
N LEU A 286 -4.53 26.18 -13.86
CA LEU A 286 -5.71 27.05 -14.03
C LEU A 286 -6.71 26.48 -15.06
N LYS A 287 -6.21 25.94 -16.17
CA LYS A 287 -7.03 25.24 -17.17
C LYS A 287 -7.81 24.10 -16.52
N TRP A 288 -7.14 23.28 -15.71
CA TRP A 288 -7.76 22.11 -15.08
C TRP A 288 -8.71 22.46 -13.94
N VAL A 289 -8.46 23.54 -13.19
CA VAL A 289 -9.43 24.07 -12.20
C VAL A 289 -10.73 24.45 -12.90
N THR A 290 -10.64 25.16 -14.02
CA THR A 290 -11.80 25.55 -14.84
C THR A 290 -12.54 24.31 -15.34
N GLN A 291 -11.82 23.32 -15.86
CA GLN A 291 -12.41 22.10 -16.39
C GLN A 291 -13.05 21.22 -15.29
N ARG A 292 -12.44 21.11 -14.11
CA ARG A 292 -12.99 20.40 -12.95
C ARG A 292 -14.33 20.98 -12.54
N ASN A 293 -14.45 22.30 -12.48
CA ASN A 293 -15.72 22.97 -12.16
C ASN A 293 -16.80 22.66 -13.21
N GLN A 294 -16.45 22.71 -14.50
CA GLN A 294 -17.38 22.34 -15.57
C GLN A 294 -17.83 20.87 -15.49
N VAL A 295 -16.91 19.96 -15.16
CA VAL A 295 -17.21 18.51 -15.03
C VAL A 295 -18.07 18.22 -13.80
N ALA A 296 -17.78 18.88 -12.67
CA ALA A 296 -18.52 18.75 -11.42
C ALA A 296 -19.97 19.27 -11.54
N HIS A 297 -20.15 20.39 -12.26
CA HIS A 297 -21.48 20.97 -12.53
C HIS A 297 -22.20 20.35 -13.75
N GLY A 298 -21.60 19.33 -14.39
CA GLY A 298 -22.21 18.62 -15.52
C GLY A 298 -22.24 19.38 -16.85
N VAL A 299 -21.58 20.54 -16.94
CA VAL A 299 -21.51 21.41 -18.12
C VAL A 299 -20.68 20.77 -19.23
N LYS A 300 -19.56 20.12 -18.89
CA LYS A 300 -18.68 19.44 -19.85
C LYS A 300 -18.60 17.95 -19.53
N ARG A 301 -18.87 17.11 -20.54
CA ARG A 301 -18.89 15.64 -20.38
C ARG A 301 -17.60 14.94 -20.82
N SER A 302 -16.78 15.58 -21.66
CA SER A 302 -15.51 15.03 -22.14
C SER A 302 -14.32 15.65 -21.41
N VAL A 303 -13.32 14.81 -21.17
CA VAL A 303 -12.01 15.18 -20.64
C VAL A 303 -10.97 14.69 -21.65
N ASP A 304 -10.06 15.57 -22.04
CA ASP A 304 -8.99 15.23 -22.96
C ASP A 304 -7.93 14.39 -22.25
N PHE A 305 -7.61 13.23 -22.83
CA PHE A 305 -6.78 12.21 -22.21
C PHE A 305 -5.32 12.65 -22.08
N ASP A 306 -4.72 13.12 -23.17
CA ASP A 306 -3.29 13.44 -23.21
C ASP A 306 -2.97 14.59 -22.26
N THR A 307 -3.80 15.64 -22.26
CA THR A 307 -3.59 16.75 -21.33
C THR A 307 -3.94 16.41 -19.88
N LEU A 308 -4.79 15.40 -19.64
CA LEU A 308 -5.09 14.91 -18.28
C LEU A 308 -3.88 14.17 -17.69
N LYS A 309 -3.19 13.37 -18.51
CA LYS A 309 -1.96 12.70 -18.09
C LYS A 309 -0.88 13.70 -17.68
N GLU A 310 -0.69 14.76 -18.48
CA GLU A 310 0.23 15.85 -18.13
C GLU A 310 -0.15 16.53 -16.81
N PHE A 311 -1.45 16.71 -16.54
CA PHE A 311 -1.92 17.25 -15.27
C PHE A 311 -1.67 16.32 -14.08
N VAL A 312 -1.91 15.02 -14.25
CA VAL A 312 -1.60 14.01 -13.23
C VAL A 312 -0.10 14.02 -12.92
N ASP A 313 0.75 14.15 -13.93
CA ASP A 313 2.20 14.26 -13.75
C ASP A 313 2.60 15.59 -13.08
N LEU A 314 1.94 16.71 -13.39
CA LEU A 314 2.14 17.97 -12.67
C LEU A 314 1.77 17.83 -11.19
N VAL A 315 0.63 17.20 -10.88
CA VAL A 315 0.25 16.95 -9.48
C VAL A 315 1.25 16.03 -8.79
N SER A 316 1.75 14.99 -9.47
CA SER A 316 2.84 14.14 -8.98
C SER A 316 4.06 14.96 -8.56
N ASP A 317 4.52 15.85 -9.43
CA ASP A 317 5.65 16.73 -9.16
C ASP A 317 5.41 17.64 -7.95
N ILE A 318 4.22 18.24 -7.85
CA ILE A 318 3.84 19.09 -6.70
C ILE A 318 3.87 18.29 -5.40
N LEU A 319 3.33 17.07 -5.39
CA LEU A 319 3.33 16.22 -4.20
C LEU A 319 4.75 15.81 -3.78
N TYR A 320 5.64 15.49 -4.74
CA TYR A 320 7.04 15.21 -4.42
C TYR A 320 7.83 16.46 -4.00
N ALA A 321 7.48 17.64 -4.52
CA ALA A 321 8.03 18.90 -4.02
C ALA A 321 7.64 19.14 -2.55
N PHE A 322 6.41 18.82 -2.16
CA PHE A 322 6.00 18.86 -0.76
C PHE A 322 6.74 17.83 0.11
N ASP A 323 6.94 16.61 -0.38
CA ASP A 323 7.68 15.58 0.37
C ASP A 323 9.15 15.96 0.59
N ALA A 324 9.76 16.67 -0.36
CA ALA A 324 11.14 17.13 -0.24
C ALA A 324 11.32 18.16 0.90
N CYS A 325 10.31 18.99 1.19
CA CYS A 325 10.42 20.07 2.18
C CYS A 325 10.70 19.57 3.62
N PRO A 326 10.07 18.49 4.13
CA PRO A 326 10.44 17.86 5.41
C PRO A 326 11.80 17.15 5.45
N GLY A 327 12.61 17.20 4.39
CA GLY A 327 13.94 16.58 4.34
C GLY A 327 13.99 15.23 3.63
N HIS A 328 12.93 14.81 2.93
CA HIS A 328 12.97 13.60 2.10
C HIS A 328 13.69 13.87 0.78
N GLY A 329 15.02 14.03 0.83
CA GLY A 329 15.84 14.42 -0.33
C GLY A 329 15.68 13.49 -1.55
N TRP A 330 15.27 12.24 -1.34
CA TRP A 330 14.96 11.31 -2.41
C TRP A 330 13.80 11.76 -3.30
N ALA A 331 12.85 12.54 -2.78
CA ALA A 331 11.68 13.01 -3.51
C ALA A 331 12.07 13.91 -4.69
N HIS A 332 13.20 14.62 -4.60
CA HIS A 332 13.74 15.41 -5.70
C HIS A 332 14.00 14.57 -6.97
N GLY A 333 14.31 13.28 -6.84
CA GLY A 333 14.55 12.39 -7.98
C GLY A 333 13.31 12.15 -8.84
N HIS A 334 12.12 12.42 -8.30
CA HIS A 334 10.84 12.15 -8.96
C HIS A 334 10.19 13.38 -9.60
N ILE A 335 10.72 14.57 -9.34
CA ILE A 335 10.22 15.84 -9.89
C ILE A 335 10.79 16.03 -11.30
N LYS A 336 9.93 16.12 -12.32
CA LYS A 336 10.34 16.17 -13.74
C LYS A 336 9.92 17.46 -14.45
N LEU A 337 8.62 17.72 -14.51
CA LEU A 337 8.03 18.87 -15.20
C LEU A 337 8.50 20.19 -14.60
N LEU A 338 8.55 20.30 -13.26
CA LEU A 338 9.01 21.52 -12.59
C LEU A 338 10.49 21.81 -12.87
N LYS A 339 11.34 20.79 -13.02
CA LYS A 339 12.78 20.94 -13.31
C LYS A 339 13.10 21.16 -14.78
N SER A 340 12.36 20.52 -15.67
CA SER A 340 12.68 20.48 -17.11
C SER A 340 12.56 21.84 -17.82
N ARG A 341 11.91 22.83 -17.20
CA ARG A 341 11.58 24.11 -17.84
C ARG A 341 12.20 25.35 -17.21
N GLU A 342 13.01 25.22 -16.15
CA GLU A 342 13.88 26.31 -15.67
C GLU A 342 15.07 26.56 -16.61
N LYS A 343 15.53 25.53 -17.33
CA LYS A 343 16.71 25.58 -18.21
C LYS A 343 16.51 26.31 -19.54
N VAL A 344 15.33 26.85 -19.82
CA VAL A 344 15.02 27.52 -21.11
C VAL A 344 15.10 29.06 -20.99
N VAL A 345 15.34 29.60 -19.79
CA VAL A 345 15.36 31.05 -19.53
C VAL A 345 16.73 31.54 -19.01
N SER A 346 17.77 30.69 -19.03
CA SER A 346 19.15 31.07 -18.68
C SER A 346 20.00 31.35 -19.91
#